data_AF-A0A6A9T329-F1
#
_entry.id   AF-A0A6A9T329-F1
#
_cell.length_a   1.000
_cell.length_b   1.000
_cell.length_c   1.000
_cell.angle_alpha   90.00
_cell.angle_beta   90.00
_cell.angle_gamma   90.00
#
_symmetry.space_group_name_H-M   'P 1'
#
loop_
_entity.id
_entity.type
_entity.pdbx_description
1 polymer ?
#
loop_
_entity_poly.entity_id
_entity_poly.type
_entity_poly.pdbx_seq_one_letter_code
_entity_poly.pdbx_strand_id
1 'polypeptide(L)'
;MRSLNFEAERDEGTDSWTRADPLNGTLARLTWEQWGVHLPDGEDAHIVTLRHESRGYVGECDCSGYQFHDGPCAHLCAVRKAEFLGIEDAAGEIVHIADEMDAADQHVERAVADGGRRRGER
;
A
#
# COMPACT_ATOMS: atom_id res chain seq x y z
N MET A 1 -5.67 7.54 -8.13
CA MET A 1 -4.57 6.57 -8.32
C MET A 1 -3.90 6.75 -9.67
N ARG A 2 -2.56 6.62 -9.71
CA ARG A 2 -1.72 6.72 -10.91
C ARG A 2 -0.87 5.46 -11.05
N SER A 3 -0.41 5.16 -12.26
CA SER A 3 0.62 4.13 -12.48
C SER A 3 1.95 4.56 -11.87
N LEU A 4 2.64 3.62 -11.22
CA LEU A 4 3.87 3.85 -10.47
C LEU A 4 4.98 2.94 -11.02
N ASN A 5 6.17 3.50 -11.21
CA ASN A 5 7.35 2.77 -11.67
C ASN A 5 8.44 2.81 -10.59
N PHE A 6 8.37 1.86 -9.66
CA PHE A 6 9.31 1.79 -8.54
C PHE A 6 10.73 1.38 -8.99
N GLU A 7 10.82 0.58 -10.04
CA GLU A 7 12.08 0.17 -10.62
C GLU A 7 12.83 1.38 -11.20
N ALA A 8 12.14 2.30 -11.88
CA ALA A 8 12.74 3.55 -12.33
C ALA A 8 13.24 4.39 -11.15
N GLU A 9 12.44 4.61 -10.11
CA GLU A 9 12.86 5.34 -8.91
C GLU A 9 14.12 4.72 -8.27
N ARG A 10 14.17 3.39 -8.19
CA ARG A 10 15.32 2.65 -7.67
C ARG A 10 16.55 2.82 -8.54
N ASP A 11 16.41 2.59 -9.83
CA ASP A 11 17.52 2.51 -10.77
C ASP A 11 18.12 3.91 -11.04
N GLU A 12 17.27 4.96 -11.01
CA GLU A 12 17.69 6.36 -11.10
C GLU A 12 18.18 6.93 -9.77
N GLY A 13 17.93 6.23 -8.64
CA GLY A 13 18.38 6.64 -7.32
C GLY A 13 17.77 7.97 -6.87
N THR A 14 16.48 8.17 -7.15
CA THR A 14 15.79 9.43 -6.88
C THR A 14 15.78 9.78 -5.39
N ASP A 15 15.49 11.05 -5.07
CA ASP A 15 15.31 11.47 -3.68
C ASP A 15 14.15 10.73 -3.01
N SER A 16 13.06 10.46 -3.74
CA SER A 16 11.95 9.63 -3.25
C SER A 16 12.42 8.24 -2.84
N TRP A 17 13.21 7.58 -3.70
CA TRP A 17 13.75 6.27 -3.38
C TRP A 17 14.74 6.33 -2.22
N THR A 18 15.63 7.32 -2.18
CA THR A 18 16.66 7.45 -1.15
C THR A 18 16.06 7.72 0.24
N ARG A 19 15.06 8.60 0.31
CA ARG A 19 14.35 8.95 1.56
C ARG A 19 13.44 7.85 2.08
N ALA A 20 13.04 6.90 1.23
CA ALA A 20 12.21 5.78 1.64
C ALA A 20 13.00 4.83 2.56
N ASP A 21 12.68 4.86 3.84
CA ASP A 21 13.32 4.04 4.88
C ASP A 21 12.27 3.25 5.67
N PRO A 22 11.91 2.03 5.22
CA PRO A 22 10.95 1.20 5.92
C PRO A 22 11.48 0.58 7.22
N LEU A 23 12.80 0.59 7.46
CA LEU A 23 13.40 -0.01 8.67
C LEU A 23 13.38 0.96 9.85
N ASN A 24 13.54 2.26 9.58
CA ASN A 24 13.49 3.31 10.60
C ASN A 24 12.17 4.11 10.58
N GLY A 25 11.26 3.79 9.65
CA GLY A 25 9.91 4.32 9.59
C GLY A 25 8.87 3.42 10.26
N THR A 26 7.62 3.86 10.24
CA THR A 26 6.46 3.06 10.66
C THR A 26 5.56 2.80 9.47
N LEU A 27 5.21 1.54 9.26
CA LEU A 27 4.20 1.10 8.29
C LEU A 27 3.06 0.43 9.04
N ALA A 28 1.86 1.00 8.99
CA ALA A 28 0.68 0.45 9.64
C ALA A 28 -0.37 0.10 8.59
N ARG A 29 -0.73 -1.18 8.46
CA ARG A 29 -1.80 -1.59 7.56
C ARG A 29 -3.15 -1.08 8.08
N LEU A 30 -3.89 -0.34 7.24
CA LEU A 30 -5.20 0.24 7.57
C LEU A 30 -6.34 -0.54 6.93
N THR A 31 -6.16 -0.95 5.68
CA THR A 31 -7.04 -1.86 4.94
C THR A 31 -6.18 -2.77 4.08
N TRP A 32 -6.79 -3.68 3.32
CA TRP A 32 -6.08 -4.58 2.43
C TRP A 32 -5.22 -3.85 1.37
N GLU A 33 -5.60 -2.64 0.96
CA GLU A 33 -4.87 -1.82 -0.02
C GLU A 33 -4.27 -0.53 0.56
N GLN A 34 -4.51 -0.23 1.85
CA GLN A 34 -4.10 1.04 2.47
C GLN A 34 -3.12 0.87 3.63
N TRP A 35 -2.17 1.80 3.68
CA TRP A 35 -1.09 1.86 4.65
C TRP A 35 -0.98 3.28 5.22
N GLY A 36 -0.88 3.39 6.54
CA GLY A 36 -0.37 4.58 7.21
C GLY A 36 1.15 4.51 7.25
N VAL A 37 1.81 5.51 6.66
CA VAL A 37 3.26 5.53 6.50
C VAL A 37 3.83 6.77 7.17
N HIS A 38 4.73 6.55 8.13
CA HIS A 38 5.52 7.62 8.76
C HIS A 38 7.00 7.37 8.47
N LEU A 39 7.68 8.35 7.87
CA LEU A 39 9.11 8.27 7.55
C LEU A 39 9.93 9.02 8.60
N PRO A 40 11.19 8.62 8.86
CA PRO A 40 12.02 9.26 9.88
C PRO A 40 12.39 10.72 9.57
N ASP A 41 12.37 11.12 8.29
CA ASP A 41 12.64 12.50 7.84
C ASP A 41 11.35 13.32 7.63
N GLY A 42 10.21 12.83 8.13
CA GLY A 42 8.91 13.51 8.07
C GLY A 42 8.33 13.74 9.46
N GLU A 43 7.50 14.78 9.59
CA GLU A 43 6.77 15.05 10.84
C GLU A 43 5.40 14.34 10.89
N ASP A 44 4.80 14.09 9.72
CA ASP A 44 3.44 13.58 9.59
C ASP A 44 3.41 12.16 8.98
N ALA A 45 2.43 11.38 9.42
CA ALA A 45 2.06 10.13 8.76
C ALA A 45 1.12 10.41 7.59
N HIS A 46 1.31 9.69 6.48
CA HIS A 46 0.47 9.80 5.29
C HIS A 46 -0.22 8.47 4.98
N ILE A 47 -1.44 8.55 4.45
CA ILE A 47 -2.19 7.42 3.95
C ILE A 47 -1.76 7.17 2.50
N VAL A 48 -1.25 5.96 2.31
CA VAL A 48 -0.88 5.41 1.02
C VAL A 48 -1.91 4.37 0.62
N THR A 49 -2.43 4.47 -0.59
CA THR A 49 -3.19 3.38 -1.22
C THR A 49 -2.33 2.78 -2.32
N LEU A 50 -2.08 1.47 -2.29
CA LEU A 50 -1.16 0.81 -3.22
C LEU A 50 -1.64 -0.60 -3.54
N ARG A 51 -1.66 -0.93 -4.83
CA ARG A 51 -2.06 -2.24 -5.37
C ARG A 51 -1.17 -2.64 -6.53
N HIS A 52 -1.06 -3.95 -6.74
CA HIS A 52 -0.45 -4.53 -7.92
C HIS A 52 -1.53 -5.02 -8.88
N GLU A 53 -1.61 -4.41 -10.06
CA GLU A 53 -2.50 -4.86 -11.14
C GLU A 53 -1.71 -5.59 -12.23
N SER A 54 -2.40 -6.29 -13.13
CA SER A 54 -1.86 -7.03 -14.28
C SER A 54 -0.72 -6.36 -15.06
N ARG A 55 -0.60 -5.02 -15.03
CA ARG A 55 0.38 -4.25 -15.80
C ARG A 55 1.38 -3.47 -14.95
N GLY A 56 1.35 -3.65 -13.63
CA GLY A 56 2.25 -2.98 -12.70
C GLY A 56 1.52 -2.34 -11.52
N TYR A 57 2.24 -1.49 -10.79
CA TYR A 57 1.73 -0.90 -9.57
C TYR A 57 0.89 0.34 -9.85
N VAL A 58 -0.22 0.45 -9.12
CA VAL A 58 -1.07 1.64 -9.11
C VAL A 58 -1.25 2.10 -7.68
N GLY A 59 -1.19 3.41 -7.46
CA GLY A 59 -1.32 3.92 -6.11
C GLY A 59 -1.58 5.41 -6.02
N GLU A 60 -1.68 5.87 -4.79
CA GLU A 60 -1.93 7.25 -4.39
C GLU A 60 -1.40 7.50 -2.99
N CYS A 61 -0.97 8.73 -2.73
CA CYS A 61 -0.54 9.18 -1.41
C CYS A 61 -1.08 10.59 -1.19
N ASP A 62 -1.54 10.91 0.02
CA ASP A 62 -2.08 12.26 0.30
C ASP A 62 -0.99 13.34 0.48
N CYS A 63 0.28 12.95 0.59
CA CYS A 63 1.39 13.89 0.76
C CYS A 63 1.54 14.87 -0.41
N SER A 64 2.01 16.09 -0.12
CA SER A 64 2.25 17.13 -1.13
C SER A 64 3.26 16.70 -2.19
N GLY A 65 4.27 15.91 -1.82
CA GLY A 65 5.27 15.40 -2.76
C GLY A 65 4.65 14.60 -3.91
N TYR A 66 3.61 13.83 -3.64
CA TYR A 66 2.88 13.09 -4.68
C TYR A 66 1.98 14.00 -5.54
N GLN A 67 1.50 15.12 -4.98
CA GLN A 67 0.64 16.06 -5.72
C GLN A 67 1.43 16.88 -6.75
N PHE A 68 2.69 17.22 -6.45
CA PHE A 68 3.49 18.16 -7.25
C PHE A 68 4.60 17.50 -8.07
N HIS A 69 4.88 16.22 -7.89
CA HIS A 69 5.86 15.47 -8.66
C HIS A 69 5.22 14.29 -9.38
N ASP A 70 5.75 13.96 -10.56
CA ASP A 70 5.46 12.73 -11.26
C ASP A 70 6.26 11.57 -10.64
N GLY A 71 5.62 10.42 -10.51
CA GLY A 71 6.22 9.21 -9.95
C GLY A 71 5.82 8.91 -8.49
N PRO A 72 6.30 7.79 -7.94
CA PRO A 72 6.05 7.41 -6.56
C PRO A 72 6.80 8.33 -5.59
N CYS A 73 6.10 8.82 -4.56
CA CYS A 73 6.74 9.54 -3.47
C CYS A 73 7.48 8.57 -2.52
N ALA A 74 8.27 9.12 -1.60
CA ALA A 74 9.01 8.33 -0.61
C ALA A 74 8.12 7.39 0.22
N HIS A 75 6.86 7.75 0.51
CA HIS A 75 5.93 6.89 1.26
C HIS A 75 5.53 5.64 0.46
N LEU A 76 5.21 5.81 -0.83
CA LEU A 76 4.92 4.70 -1.74
C LEU A 76 6.16 3.81 -1.91
N CYS A 77 7.34 4.42 -2.09
CA CYS A 77 8.60 3.71 -2.18
C CYS A 77 8.92 2.92 -0.90
N ALA A 78 8.56 3.43 0.29
CA ALA A 78 8.80 2.73 1.54
C ALA A 78 7.97 1.45 1.67
N VAL A 79 6.68 1.49 1.35
CA VAL A 79 5.82 0.28 1.32
C VAL A 79 6.38 -0.73 0.32
N ARG A 80 6.76 -0.28 -0.88
CA ARG A 80 7.34 -1.16 -1.90
C ARG A 80 8.66 -1.80 -1.46
N LYS A 81 9.55 -1.03 -0.84
CA LYS A 81 10.82 -1.56 -0.30
C LYS A 81 10.57 -2.56 0.82
N ALA A 82 9.60 -2.29 1.70
CA ALA A 82 9.27 -3.18 2.80
C ALA A 82 8.81 -4.55 2.30
N GLU A 83 7.90 -4.58 1.33
CA GLU A 83 7.49 -5.83 0.67
C GLU A 83 8.69 -6.55 0.04
N PHE A 84 9.50 -5.85 -0.75
CA PHE A 84 10.64 -6.45 -1.44
C PHE A 84 11.67 -7.06 -0.47
N LEU A 85 11.85 -6.43 0.70
CA LEU A 85 12.79 -6.86 1.74
C LEU A 85 12.18 -7.85 2.74
N GLY A 86 10.87 -8.12 2.67
CA GLY A 86 10.17 -8.95 3.66
C GLY A 86 10.17 -8.32 5.06
N ILE A 87 9.98 -7.00 5.15
CA ILE A 87 9.89 -6.27 6.42
C ILE A 87 8.47 -6.38 6.99
N GLU A 88 8.38 -6.50 8.31
CA GLU A 88 7.12 -6.53 9.05
C GLU A 88 6.53 -5.13 9.22
N ASP A 89 5.21 -5.04 9.19
CA ASP A 89 4.44 -3.86 9.53
C ASP A 89 4.36 -3.67 11.06
N ALA A 90 3.70 -2.60 11.51
CA ALA A 90 3.53 -2.28 12.92
C ALA A 90 2.76 -3.32 13.73
N ALA A 91 2.04 -4.25 13.06
CA ALA A 91 1.35 -5.37 13.69
C ALA A 91 2.20 -6.65 13.72
N GLY A 92 3.41 -6.63 13.16
CA GLY A 92 4.29 -7.79 13.05
C GLY A 92 4.00 -8.69 11.84
N GLU A 93 3.25 -8.18 10.86
CA GLU A 93 2.90 -8.95 9.66
C GLU A 93 3.78 -8.52 8.49
N ILE A 94 4.27 -9.46 7.68
CA ILE A 94 5.07 -9.11 6.50
C ILE A 94 4.26 -8.19 5.58
N VAL A 95 4.86 -7.08 5.18
CA VAL A 95 4.26 -6.15 4.23
C VAL A 95 4.02 -6.87 2.91
N HIS A 96 2.76 -6.89 2.47
CA HIS A 96 2.31 -7.47 1.21
C HIS A 96 1.42 -6.47 0.49
N ILE A 97 1.78 -6.07 -0.72
CA ILE A 97 0.93 -5.21 -1.56
C ILE A 97 -0.10 -6.09 -2.22
N ALA A 98 -1.37 -5.79 -1.96
CA ALA A 98 -2.47 -6.55 -2.51
C ALA A 98 -2.48 -6.57 -4.04
N ASP A 99 -2.81 -7.72 -4.59
CA ASP A 99 -3.04 -7.93 -6.02
C ASP A 99 -4.51 -8.17 -6.36
N GLU A 100 -4.81 -8.39 -7.65
CA GLU A 100 -6.18 -8.63 -8.13
C GLU A 100 -6.86 -9.84 -7.47
N MET A 101 -6.10 -10.86 -7.06
CA MET A 101 -6.63 -12.01 -6.34
C MET A 101 -7.06 -11.64 -4.92
N ASP A 102 -6.25 -10.85 -4.21
CA ASP A 102 -6.60 -10.33 -2.88
C ASP A 102 -7.87 -9.48 -2.94
N ALA A 103 -8.01 -8.67 -3.99
CA ALA A 103 -9.21 -7.86 -4.22
C ALA A 103 -10.48 -8.72 -4.41
N ALA A 104 -10.34 -9.84 -5.13
CA ALA A 104 -11.44 -10.76 -5.39
C ALA A 104 -11.87 -11.51 -4.12
N ASP A 105 -10.91 -11.97 -3.31
CA ASP A 105 -11.18 -12.68 -2.06
C ASP A 105 -11.97 -11.80 -1.08
N GLN A 106 -11.52 -10.55 -0.91
CA GLN A 106 -12.21 -9.55 -0.08
C GLN A 106 -13.63 -9.22 -0.58
N HIS A 107 -13.85 -9.20 -1.90
CA HIS A 107 -15.19 -9.01 -2.47
C HIS A 107 -16.12 -10.20 -2.17
N VAL A 108 -15.58 -11.42 -2.20
CA VAL A 108 -16.32 -12.64 -1.84
C VAL A 108 -16.65 -12.62 -0.35
N GLU A 109 -15.68 -12.36 0.53
CA GLU A 109 -15.88 -12.27 1.99
C GLU A 109 -16.98 -11.27 2.38
N ARG A 110 -17.03 -10.11 1.70
CA ARG A 110 -18.09 -9.12 1.93
C ARG A 110 -19.46 -9.58 1.41
N ALA A 111 -19.51 -10.28 0.27
CA ALA A 111 -20.76 -10.75 -0.32
C ALA A 111 -21.41 -11.91 0.46
N VAL A 112 -20.63 -12.71 1.19
CA VAL A 112 -21.16 -13.83 2.00
C VAL A 112 -21.76 -13.40 3.34
N ALA A 113 -21.63 -12.13 3.75
CA ALA A 113 -22.15 -11.63 5.03
C ALA A 113 -23.68 -11.41 5.07
N ASP A 114 -24.37 -11.35 3.92
CA ASP A 114 -25.81 -11.02 3.83
C ASP A 114 -26.73 -12.22 3.47
N GLY A 115 -26.27 -13.46 3.66
CA GLY A 115 -27.01 -14.69 3.39
C GLY A 115 -28.13 -15.00 4.40
N GLY A 116 -29.25 -14.26 4.31
CA GLY A 116 -30.37 -14.31 5.24
C GLY A 116 -30.99 -15.70 5.51
N ARG A 117 -31.23 -15.98 6.79
CA ARG A 117 -32.12 -17.06 7.25
C ARG A 117 -33.58 -16.67 6.99
N ARG A 118 -34.25 -17.30 6.02
CA ARG A 118 -35.71 -17.41 6.04
C ARG A 118 -36.09 -18.82 6.47
N ARG A 119 -36.40 -18.93 7.76
CA ARG A 119 -37.06 -20.10 8.36
C ARG A 119 -38.46 -20.17 7.78
N GLY A 120 -38.66 -21.06 6.82
CA GLY A 120 -39.98 -21.51 6.42
C GLY A 120 -40.52 -22.43 7.50
N GLU A 121 -41.51 -21.98 8.26
CA GLU A 121 -42.35 -22.86 9.07
C GLU A 121 -43.79 -22.75 8.59
N ARG A 122 -44.35 -23.95 8.45
CA ARG A 122 -45.68 -24.32 7.97
C ARG A 122 -46.81 -23.80 8.85
#